data_AF-A0A1U7LMC5-F1
#
_entry.id   AF-A0A1U7LMC5-F1
#
_cell.length_a   1.000
_cell.length_b   1.000
_cell.length_c   1.000
_cell.angle_alpha   90.00
_cell.angle_beta   90.00
_cell.angle_gamma   90.00
#
_symmetry.space_group_name_H-M   'P 1'
#
loop_
_entity.id
_entity.type
_entity.pdbx_description
1 polymer ?
#
loop_
_entity_poly.entity_id
_entity_poly.type
_entity_poly.pdbx_seq_one_letter_code
_entity_poly.pdbx_strand_id
1 'polypeptide(L)'
;MQRVPLAAILIRFLVCLRHQGASVVVSTYDTEPSLQVSSVYNETLGFGRIYCTNLPHRTDRRDAMQLNSIMSGISVEFIDGVYGDKIDNRALVGHPDRNMPEGEKDGVWGCWRGHLNALNAFLDSGLEAILPLRALLKR
;
A
#
# COMPACT_ATOMS: atom_id res chain seq x y z
N MET A 1 -31.36 29.54 -7.04
CA MET A 1 -30.02 29.76 -7.64
C MET A 1 -29.06 30.26 -6.57
N GLN A 2 -28.45 29.36 -5.79
CA GLN A 2 -27.41 29.71 -4.81
C GLN A 2 -26.05 29.76 -5.50
N ARG A 3 -25.46 30.96 -5.59
CA ARG A 3 -24.09 31.14 -6.09
C ARG A 3 -23.14 30.77 -4.95
N VAL A 4 -22.58 29.56 -4.99
CA VAL A 4 -21.52 29.15 -4.05
C VAL A 4 -20.27 29.97 -4.38
N PRO A 5 -19.68 30.70 -3.42
CA PRO A 5 -18.54 31.57 -3.71
C PRO A 5 -17.32 30.73 -4.08
N LEU A 6 -16.63 31.09 -5.17
CA LEU A 6 -15.40 30.45 -5.68
C LEU A 6 -14.34 30.22 -4.59
N ALA A 7 -14.29 31.09 -3.58
CA ALA A 7 -13.42 30.96 -2.42
C ALA A 7 -13.67 29.66 -1.62
N ALA A 8 -14.92 29.21 -1.49
CA ALA A 8 -15.26 27.98 -0.78
C ALA A 8 -14.81 26.72 -1.53
N ILE A 9 -14.80 26.77 -2.87
CA ILE A 9 -14.27 25.68 -3.73
C ILE A 9 -12.75 25.63 -3.60
N LEU A 10 -12.08 26.79 -3.65
CA LEU A 10 -10.63 26.88 -3.51
C LEU A 10 -10.15 26.38 -2.15
N ILE A 11 -10.86 26.75 -1.07
CA ILE A 11 -10.55 26.29 0.29
C ILE A 11 -10.74 24.76 0.41
N ARG A 12 -11.81 24.20 -0.15
CA ARG A 12 -11.98 22.72 -0.17
C ARG A 12 -10.89 22.02 -0.99
N PHE A 13 -10.46 22.62 -2.10
CA PHE A 13 -9.40 22.07 -2.94
C PHE A 13 -8.04 22.07 -2.21
N LEU A 14 -7.71 23.17 -1.54
CA LEU A 14 -6.48 23.31 -0.76
C LEU A 14 -6.47 22.41 0.50
N VAL A 15 -7.63 22.19 1.13
CA VAL A 15 -7.77 21.23 2.23
C VAL A 15 -7.63 19.79 1.73
N CYS A 16 -8.15 19.44 0.54
CA CYS A 16 -7.98 18.10 -0.05
C CYS A 16 -6.52 17.82 -0.46
N LEU A 17 -5.79 18.83 -0.96
CA LEU A 17 -4.38 18.70 -1.33
C LEU A 17 -3.46 18.47 -0.10
N ARG A 18 -3.83 18.99 1.08
CA ARG A 18 -3.11 18.72 2.33
C ARG A 18 -3.33 17.33 2.90
N HIS A 19 -4.38 16.63 2.49
CA HIS A 19 -4.75 15.33 3.06
C HIS A 19 -4.24 14.12 2.26
N GLN A 20 -3.54 14.33 1.14
CA GLN A 20 -2.82 13.28 0.39
C GLN A 20 -1.40 13.07 0.94
N GLY A 21 -1.28 12.91 2.26
CA GLY A 21 -0.09 12.31 2.84
C GLY A 21 -0.11 10.82 2.53
N ALA A 22 0.98 10.28 1.97
CA ALA A 22 1.13 8.85 1.78
C ALA A 22 0.86 8.15 3.12
N SER A 23 -0.20 7.34 3.17
CA SER A 23 -0.55 6.57 4.36
C SER A 23 0.42 5.40 4.47
N VAL A 24 1.47 5.58 5.27
CA VAL A 24 2.31 4.46 5.70
C VAL A 24 1.57 3.79 6.86
N VAL A 25 0.85 2.72 6.56
CA VAL A 25 0.24 1.86 7.59
C VAL A 25 1.34 0.96 8.13
N VAL A 26 1.95 1.34 9.25
CA VAL A 26 2.82 0.46 10.03
C VAL A 26 1.93 -0.24 11.05
N SER A 27 1.63 -1.52 10.79
CA SER A 27 0.97 -2.38 11.76
C SER A 27 2.00 -2.81 12.79
N THR A 28 2.00 -2.16 13.96
CA THR A 28 2.77 -2.63 15.11
C THR A 28 1.91 -3.66 15.85
N TYR A 29 2.32 -4.93 15.80
CA TYR A 29 1.83 -5.93 16.75
C TYR A 29 2.54 -5.70 18.09
N ASP A 30 1.77 -5.34 19.11
CA ASP A 30 2.26 -5.16 20.48
C ASP A 30 2.95 -6.44 20.95
N THR A 31 4.27 -6.40 21.09
CA THR A 31 5.07 -7.46 21.70
C THR A 31 5.48 -7.02 23.10
N GLU A 32 5.13 -7.82 24.10
CA GLU A 32 5.42 -7.65 25.52
C GLU A 32 6.88 -7.25 25.82
N PRO A 33 7.13 -6.41 26.84
CA PRO A 33 8.41 -5.76 27.05
C PRO A 33 9.36 -6.67 27.85
N SER A 34 10.00 -7.61 27.18
CA SER A 34 11.15 -8.30 27.79
C SER A 34 12.12 -8.84 26.76
N LEU A 35 12.77 -7.98 26.00
CA LEU A 35 14.06 -8.28 25.37
C LEU A 35 14.77 -6.97 25.03
N GLN A 36 16.00 -6.84 25.51
CA GLN A 36 16.89 -5.72 25.25
C GLN A 36 16.87 -5.34 23.77
N VAL A 37 16.46 -4.11 23.47
CA VAL A 37 16.46 -3.50 22.14
C VAL A 37 17.90 -3.09 21.77
N SER A 38 18.82 -4.05 21.80
CA SER A 38 20.11 -3.91 21.14
C SER A 38 19.87 -4.19 19.65
N SER A 39 19.52 -3.11 18.93
CA SER A 39 19.79 -2.95 17.49
C SER A 39 19.54 -4.16 16.60
N VAL A 40 18.28 -4.51 16.33
CA VAL A 40 17.94 -5.20 15.07
C VAL A 40 17.92 -4.14 13.97
N TYR A 41 19.09 -3.54 13.66
CA TYR A 41 19.25 -2.68 12.47
C TYR A 41 19.40 -3.58 11.25
N ASN A 42 18.35 -4.33 10.91
CA ASN A 42 18.24 -4.92 9.59
C ASN A 42 17.71 -3.83 8.65
N GLU A 43 18.12 -3.86 7.37
CA GLU A 43 17.63 -2.93 6.34
C GLU A 43 16.09 -2.94 6.21
N THR A 44 15.38 -3.87 6.84
CA THR A 44 13.91 -3.96 6.78
C THR A 44 13.23 -3.71 8.11
N LEU A 45 13.91 -3.10 9.10
CA LEU A 45 13.36 -2.79 10.43
C LEU A 45 12.82 -4.01 11.21
N GLY A 46 13.28 -5.22 10.87
CA GLY A 46 12.77 -6.47 11.44
C GLY A 46 11.58 -7.09 10.69
N PHE A 47 11.10 -6.46 9.61
CA PHE A 47 10.16 -7.08 8.67
C PHE A 47 10.90 -7.99 7.67
N GLY A 48 10.19 -8.92 7.02
CA GLY A 48 10.78 -9.80 6.00
C GLY A 48 11.20 -9.02 4.74
N ARG A 49 10.21 -8.47 4.02
CA ARG A 49 10.41 -7.61 2.83
C ARG A 49 9.39 -6.48 2.87
N ILE A 50 9.81 -5.27 2.48
CA ILE A 50 8.94 -4.10 2.41
C ILE A 50 8.64 -3.83 0.94
N TYR A 51 7.37 -3.90 0.55
CA TYR A 51 6.93 -3.62 -0.81
C TYR A 51 6.33 -2.22 -0.91
N CYS A 52 6.76 -1.45 -1.90
CA CYS A 52 6.22 -0.15 -2.23
C CYS A 52 5.50 -0.22 -3.58
N THR A 53 4.20 0.07 -3.58
CA THR A 53 3.40 0.12 -4.81
C THR A 53 3.35 1.55 -5.36
N ASN A 54 3.72 1.74 -6.62
CA ASN A 54 3.66 3.05 -7.27
C ASN A 54 3.29 2.92 -8.75
N LEU A 55 2.55 3.89 -9.28
CA LEU A 55 2.20 3.90 -10.70
C LEU A 55 3.46 4.09 -11.56
N PRO A 56 3.63 3.36 -12.68
CA PRO A 56 4.86 3.36 -13.47
C PRO A 56 5.29 4.75 -13.96
N HIS A 57 4.33 5.61 -14.29
CA HIS A 57 4.58 6.97 -14.79
C HIS A 57 4.95 7.99 -13.70
N ARG A 58 4.69 7.68 -12.42
CA ARG A 58 4.98 8.57 -11.27
C ARG A 58 6.40 8.35 -10.78
N THR A 59 7.38 8.55 -11.65
CA THR A 59 8.79 8.39 -11.33
C THR A 59 9.21 9.31 -10.19
N ASP A 60 8.64 10.52 -10.14
CA ASP A 60 8.83 11.48 -9.06
C ASP A 60 8.63 10.89 -7.65
N ARG A 61 7.58 10.08 -7.46
CA ARG A 61 7.31 9.42 -6.17
C ARG A 61 8.21 8.22 -5.92
N ARG A 62 8.56 7.48 -6.99
CA ARG A 62 9.47 6.34 -6.90
C ARG A 62 10.86 6.80 -6.47
N ASP A 63 11.37 7.84 -7.12
CA ASP A 63 12.70 8.40 -6.88
C ASP A 63 12.78 9.00 -5.47
N ALA A 64 11.73 9.72 -5.04
CA ALA A 64 11.65 10.24 -3.68
C ALA A 64 11.65 9.11 -2.63
N MET A 65 10.90 8.03 -2.86
CA MET A 65 10.90 6.88 -1.95
C MET A 65 12.26 6.16 -1.94
N GLN A 66 12.89 6.00 -3.11
CA GLN A 66 14.20 5.38 -3.23
C GLN A 66 15.28 6.19 -2.51
N LEU A 67 15.26 7.52 -2.64
CA LEU A 67 16.16 8.40 -1.89
C LEU A 67 15.94 8.29 -0.38
N ASN A 68 14.68 8.28 0.06
CA ASN A 68 14.33 8.11 1.48
C ASN A 68 14.78 6.73 2.00
N SER A 69 14.62 5.69 1.21
CA SER A 69 15.09 4.32 1.49
C SER A 69 16.60 4.31 1.71
N ILE A 70 17.38 4.91 0.81
CA ILE A 70 18.84 5.01 0.95
C ILE A 70 19.22 5.83 2.19
N MET A 71 18.56 6.97 2.41
CA MET A 71 18.85 7.86 3.54
C MET A 71 18.53 7.23 4.90
N SER A 72 17.50 6.40 4.96
CA SER A 72 17.08 5.68 6.18
C SER A 72 17.77 4.33 6.36
N GLY A 73 18.51 3.86 5.34
CA GLY A 73 19.07 2.51 5.31
C GLY A 73 17.99 1.42 5.22
N ILE A 74 16.79 1.78 4.74
CA ILE A 74 15.66 0.84 4.62
C ILE A 74 15.61 0.27 3.21
N SER A 75 15.64 -1.05 3.05
CA SER A 75 15.46 -1.74 1.78
C SER A 75 13.98 -1.87 1.44
N VAL A 76 13.59 -1.35 0.27
CA VAL A 76 12.23 -1.41 -0.26
C VAL A 76 12.25 -1.98 -1.68
N GLU A 77 11.27 -2.82 -1.98
CA GLU A 77 11.07 -3.39 -3.31
C GLU A 77 9.87 -2.75 -3.98
N PHE A 78 10.05 -2.34 -5.23
CA PHE A 78 9.00 -1.65 -5.95
C PHE A 78 8.16 -2.60 -6.77
N ILE A 79 6.84 -2.44 -6.65
CA ILE A 79 5.85 -3.15 -7.45
C ILE A 79 5.04 -2.13 -8.23
N ASP A 80 4.85 -2.41 -9.51
CA ASP A 80 4.12 -1.51 -10.39
C ASP A 80 2.62 -1.52 -10.07
N GLY A 81 2.11 -0.33 -9.81
CA GLY A 81 0.69 -0.08 -9.66
C GLY A 81 -0.05 -0.22 -10.99
N VAL A 82 -1.30 -0.68 -10.90
CA VAL A 82 -2.18 -0.82 -12.07
C VAL A 82 -3.19 0.32 -12.04
N TYR A 83 -3.53 0.88 -13.20
CA TYR A 83 -4.60 1.86 -13.29
C TYR A 83 -5.96 1.18 -13.16
N GLY A 84 -6.87 1.80 -12.41
CA GLY A 84 -8.22 1.27 -12.19
C GLY A 84 -9.05 1.11 -13.44
N ASP A 85 -8.89 2.02 -14.41
CA ASP A 85 -9.58 1.99 -15.70
C ASP A 85 -9.26 0.71 -16.53
N LYS A 86 -8.08 0.12 -16.31
CA LYS A 86 -7.63 -1.11 -16.97
C LYS A 86 -8.07 -2.39 -16.25
N ILE A 87 -8.76 -2.28 -15.11
CA ILE A 87 -9.17 -3.43 -14.30
C ILE A 87 -10.61 -3.79 -14.64
N ASP A 88 -10.83 -5.01 -15.14
CA ASP A 88 -12.16 -5.56 -15.34
C ASP A 88 -12.86 -5.76 -13.99
N ASN A 89 -14.16 -5.45 -13.91
CA ASN A 89 -14.93 -5.58 -12.67
C ASN A 89 -14.90 -7.02 -12.09
N ARG A 90 -14.73 -8.04 -12.94
CA ARG A 90 -14.61 -9.44 -12.51
C ARG A 90 -13.29 -9.74 -11.80
N ALA A 91 -12.25 -8.93 -12.02
CA ALA A 91 -10.94 -9.09 -11.37
C ALA A 91 -10.94 -8.65 -9.89
N LEU A 92 -12.03 -8.02 -9.42
CA LEU A 92 -12.22 -7.58 -8.03
C LEU A 92 -12.91 -8.67 -7.20
N VAL A 93 -12.23 -9.80 -7.05
CA VAL A 93 -12.67 -10.89 -6.19
C VAL A 93 -12.59 -10.42 -4.73
N GLY A 94 -13.73 -10.38 -4.03
CA GLY A 94 -13.80 -10.00 -2.61
C GLY A 94 -13.87 -8.50 -2.30
N HIS A 95 -13.84 -7.61 -3.32
CA HIS A 95 -14.01 -6.17 -3.06
C HIS A 95 -15.47 -5.86 -2.65
N PRO A 96 -15.70 -5.20 -1.50
CA PRO A 96 -17.03 -5.05 -0.90
C PRO A 96 -17.96 -4.11 -1.69
N ASP A 97 -17.40 -3.21 -2.50
CA ASP A 97 -18.18 -2.25 -3.28
C ASP A 97 -17.83 -2.32 -4.77
N ARG A 98 -18.69 -2.94 -5.56
CA ARG A 98 -18.60 -3.01 -7.03
C ARG A 98 -19.38 -1.89 -7.74
N ASN A 99 -20.16 -1.13 -6.99
CA ASN A 99 -21.07 -0.10 -7.49
C ASN A 99 -20.63 1.31 -7.08
N MET A 100 -19.31 1.50 -6.98
CA MET A 100 -18.70 2.77 -6.60
C MET A 100 -18.89 3.83 -7.71
N PRO A 101 -19.10 5.11 -7.37
CA PRO A 101 -19.19 6.18 -8.36
C PRO A 101 -17.94 6.26 -9.26
N GLU A 102 -18.13 6.55 -10.54
CA GLU A 102 -17.07 6.48 -11.59
C GLU A 102 -15.79 7.28 -11.25
N GLY A 103 -15.88 8.35 -10.47
CA GLY A 103 -14.71 9.16 -10.10
C GLY A 103 -13.82 8.58 -8.99
N GLU A 104 -14.35 7.72 -8.13
CA GLU A 104 -13.60 7.14 -6.98
C GLU A 104 -13.13 5.70 -7.26
N LYS A 105 -13.83 5.05 -8.17
CA LYS A 105 -13.65 3.67 -8.57
C LYS A 105 -12.22 3.36 -9.04
N ASP A 106 -11.66 4.20 -9.92
CA ASP A 106 -10.38 3.87 -10.56
C ASP A 106 -9.20 3.90 -9.59
N GLY A 107 -9.18 4.87 -8.67
CA GLY A 107 -8.13 4.95 -7.65
C GLY A 107 -8.19 3.77 -6.69
N VAL A 108 -9.39 3.41 -6.24
CA VAL A 108 -9.62 2.29 -5.31
C VAL A 108 -9.28 0.96 -5.97
N TRP A 109 -9.69 0.76 -7.22
CA TRP A 109 -9.43 -0.48 -7.96
C TRP A 109 -7.95 -0.67 -8.25
N GLY A 110 -7.26 0.40 -8.66
CA GLY A 110 -5.81 0.38 -8.86
C GLY A 110 -5.05 0.06 -7.56
N CYS A 111 -5.47 0.67 -6.45
CA CYS A 111 -4.89 0.43 -5.13
C CYS A 111 -5.14 -1.02 -4.65
N TRP A 112 -6.36 -1.53 -4.81
CA TRP A 112 -6.71 -2.92 -4.51
C TRP A 112 -5.84 -3.90 -5.31
N ARG A 113 -5.76 -3.71 -6.63
CA ARG A 113 -4.96 -4.58 -7.49
C ARG A 113 -3.47 -4.49 -7.18
N GLY A 114 -2.98 -3.30 -6.85
CA GLY A 114 -1.61 -3.08 -6.39
C GLY A 114 -1.28 -3.88 -5.13
N HIS A 115 -2.17 -3.85 -4.12
CA HIS A 115 -1.99 -4.66 -2.91
C HIS A 115 -2.03 -6.17 -3.20
N LEU A 116 -2.91 -6.64 -4.09
CA LEU A 116 -2.92 -8.06 -4.50
C LEU A 116 -1.65 -8.46 -5.26
N ASN A 117 -1.08 -7.58 -6.08
CA ASN A 117 0.22 -7.83 -6.71
C ASN A 117 1.34 -7.94 -5.66
N ALA A 118 1.34 -7.08 -4.66
CA ALA A 118 2.29 -7.15 -3.55
C ALA A 118 2.12 -8.43 -2.71
N LEU A 119 0.87 -8.83 -2.45
CA LEU A 119 0.58 -10.10 -1.79
C LEU A 119 1.08 -11.30 -2.60
N ASN A 120 0.82 -11.33 -3.92
CA ASN A 120 1.30 -12.41 -4.78
C ASN A 120 2.82 -12.45 -4.81
N ALA A 121 3.50 -11.31 -4.94
CA ALA A 121 4.96 -11.26 -4.89
C ALA A 121 5.52 -11.74 -3.54
N PHE A 122 4.82 -11.44 -2.44
CA PHE A 122 5.14 -11.97 -1.13
C PHE A 122 4.98 -13.50 -1.07
N LEU A 123 3.86 -14.05 -1.55
CA LEU A 123 3.61 -15.49 -1.59
C LEU A 123 4.62 -16.23 -2.48
N ASP A 124 4.93 -15.67 -3.65
CA ASP A 124 5.90 -16.21 -4.60
C ASP A 124 7.33 -16.19 -4.05
N SER A 125 7.65 -15.23 -3.18
CA SER A 125 8.97 -15.14 -2.55
C SER A 125 9.29 -16.30 -1.60
N GLY A 126 8.32 -17.17 -1.32
CA GLY A 126 8.54 -18.37 -0.52
C GLY A 126 8.89 -18.09 0.94
N LEU A 127 8.76 -16.83 1.40
CA LEU A 127 8.81 -16.50 2.81
C LEU A 127 7.62 -17.19 3.46
N GLU A 128 7.92 -18.21 4.26
CA GLU A 128 6.97 -19.04 4.99
C GLU A 128 6.02 -18.18 5.83
N ALA A 129 4.97 -17.64 5.23
CA ALA A 129 3.71 -17.51 5.93
C ALA A 129 3.35 -18.95 6.28
N ILE A 130 3.67 -19.35 7.53
CA ILE A 130 3.25 -20.59 8.16
C ILE A 130 1.85 -20.90 7.66
N LEU A 131 1.82 -21.89 6.77
CA LEU A 131 0.64 -22.43 6.17
C LEU A 131 -0.20 -22.99 7.33
N PRO A 132 -1.41 -22.48 7.66
CA PRO A 132 -2.32 -23.24 8.51
C PRO A 132 -2.69 -24.59 7.86
N LEU A 133 -2.44 -24.73 6.55
CA LEU A 133 -2.70 -25.95 5.80
C LEU A 133 -1.69 -27.10 6.08
N ARG A 134 -0.51 -26.85 6.68
CA ARG A 134 0.42 -27.95 7.08
C ARG A 134 0.16 -28.44 8.52
N ALA A 135 -0.96 -28.08 9.12
CA ALA A 135 -1.45 -28.68 10.37
C ALA A 135 -2.55 -29.74 10.15
N LEU A 136 -3.04 -29.93 8.91
CA LEU A 136 -4.16 -30.84 8.62
C LEU A 136 -3.78 -32.12 7.85
N LEU A 137 -2.50 -32.48 7.83
CA LEU A 137 -2.05 -33.82 7.41
C LEU A 137 -1.43 -34.56 8.60
N LYS A 138 -2.26 -34.84 9.60
CA LYS A 138 -2.16 -36.04 10.41
C LYS A 138 -3.55 -36.68 10.51
N ARG A 139 -3.82 -37.63 9.62
CA ARG A 139 -4.28 -38.99 9.93
C ARG A 139 -4.27 -39.81 8.64
#